data_AF-A0A9Q1JKD7-F1
#
_entry.id   AF-A0A9Q1JKD7-F1
#
_cell.length_a   1.000
_cell.length_b   1.000
_cell.length_c   1.000
_cell.angle_alpha   90.00
_cell.angle_beta   90.00
_cell.angle_gamma   90.00
#
_symmetry.space_group_name_H-M   'P 1'
#
loop_
_entity.id
_entity.type
_entity.pdbx_description
1 polymer ?
#
loop_
_entity_poly.entity_id
_entity_poly.type
_entity_poly.pdbx_seq_one_letter_code
_entity_poly.pdbx_strand_id
1 'polypeptide(L)'
;MHGELVFLAWAGISPQRVQCDSKTCAGSVYNMKSILQAEDDVGLPEEILDRPNFESAAKLYFVYTRLDLLWSLNYFALIVLSFFERPLWCARYSEVSCNDRGYYFLGQLPYLTSTESLVFEVVSFVVLVVHIIYPISFEGSYIYWKKSLNRLQVPDFTLVVILLLVMAIDIIIYILYLSPVAFSSLPFRIAPYIRVVFFILSIRELRGSVIVLAGMLPTYLNVMALAFLFLLFSSWIAYVMFEDTKQGEEVFTSYGTTLYQMFVLFTTSNNPDVWIPAYKVSRWYSLFFVLYILLGVYFVTNLILAVVYDSFKSELAKQVAEKDNRRKRILLKAFRLIDSNNRGYLDKEQCTHLFEELNKYRTLPKISKEDFGLIFDELDDSGDFEIDSDEFADLCHAIALKFSKEECPSCFEACPSIYHSPVSESLKAFVRGPVFGNIIAIILVINLIAVIIETTLDIQDNSSQKSWQVVEFVFGWIYVIEMALKIYAYGFVNYWRDGQNRFDFIITCVIVVGETATFASAGKQSFLSNGE
;
A
#
# COMPACT_ATOMS: atom_id res chain seq x y z
N MET A 1 -0.61 -24.61 27.53
CA MET A 1 0.68 -25.33 27.48
C MET A 1 0.77 -26.46 26.44
N HIS A 2 -0.32 -26.98 25.82
CA HIS A 2 -0.21 -27.91 24.68
C HIS A 2 -0.53 -27.27 23.30
N GLY A 3 -1.10 -26.06 23.25
CA GLY A 3 -1.33 -25.32 22.00
C GLY A 3 -0.13 -24.49 21.50
N GLU A 4 0.80 -24.12 22.38
CA GLU A 4 2.00 -23.32 22.02
C GLU A 4 3.07 -24.14 21.28
N LEU A 5 3.11 -25.46 21.48
CA LEU A 5 4.11 -26.34 20.86
C LEU A 5 3.82 -26.63 19.38
N VAL A 6 2.54 -26.60 18.96
CA VAL A 6 2.17 -26.81 17.55
C VAL A 6 2.43 -25.55 16.71
N PHE A 7 2.29 -24.36 17.31
CA PHE A 7 2.58 -23.09 16.64
C PHE A 7 4.09 -22.82 16.50
N LEU A 8 4.92 -23.32 17.42
CA LEU A 8 6.38 -23.24 17.35
C LEU A 8 6.99 -24.18 16.28
N ALA A 9 6.32 -25.29 15.96
CA ALA A 9 6.75 -26.19 14.89
C ALA A 9 6.53 -25.59 13.49
N TRP A 10 5.54 -24.72 13.33
CA TRP A 10 5.25 -24.04 12.05
C TRP A 10 6.28 -22.94 11.70
N ALA A 11 7.06 -22.47 12.69
CA ALA A 11 8.01 -21.37 12.54
C ALA A 11 9.47 -21.81 12.29
N GLY A 12 9.80 -23.12 12.25
CA GLY A 12 11.11 -23.61 11.82
C GLY A 12 12.33 -23.08 12.59
N ILE A 13 12.16 -22.56 13.81
CA ILE A 13 13.26 -22.05 14.63
C ILE A 13 13.45 -22.99 15.83
N SER A 14 14.51 -23.79 15.80
CA SER A 14 15.01 -24.42 17.01
C SER A 14 15.63 -23.35 17.92
N PRO A 15 15.22 -23.24 19.20
CA PRO A 15 15.93 -22.40 20.14
C PRO A 15 17.21 -23.15 20.53
N GLN A 16 18.30 -22.93 19.82
CA GLN A 16 19.61 -23.27 20.36
C GLN A 16 19.85 -22.36 21.57
N ARG A 17 19.69 -22.96 22.75
CA ARG A 17 19.98 -22.36 24.04
C ARG A 17 21.50 -22.24 24.15
N VAL A 18 22.06 -21.13 23.67
CA VAL A 18 23.46 -20.79 23.91
C VAL A 18 23.56 -20.19 25.30
N GLN A 19 24.32 -20.85 26.16
CA GLN A 19 24.62 -20.41 27.51
C GLN A 19 25.72 -19.35 27.41
N CYS A 20 25.34 -18.08 27.50
CA CYS A 20 26.26 -16.94 27.51
C CYS A 20 25.96 -16.03 28.71
N ASP A 21 27.00 -15.48 29.32
CA ASP A 21 26.93 -14.63 30.51
C ASP A 21 26.08 -13.36 30.30
N SER A 22 25.38 -12.99 31.36
CA SER A 22 23.97 -12.60 31.30
C SER A 22 23.66 -11.09 31.24
N LYS A 23 24.60 -10.21 30.90
CA LYS A 23 24.31 -8.74 30.89
C LYS A 23 24.84 -7.91 29.73
N THR A 24 25.90 -8.32 29.04
CA THR A 24 26.52 -7.52 27.95
C THR A 24 26.17 -8.03 26.56
N CYS A 25 26.02 -9.34 26.35
CA CYS A 25 25.76 -9.90 25.01
C CYS A 25 24.31 -9.74 24.52
N ALA A 26 23.31 -9.65 25.41
CA ALA A 26 21.91 -9.53 24.98
C ALA A 26 21.62 -8.18 24.30
N GLY A 27 22.29 -7.09 24.73
CA GLY A 27 22.18 -5.78 24.08
C GLY A 27 22.76 -5.76 22.66
N SER A 28 23.88 -6.44 22.44
CA SER A 28 24.56 -6.52 21.14
C SER A 28 23.68 -7.12 20.03
N VAL A 29 22.92 -8.19 20.33
CA VAL A 29 22.05 -8.87 19.37
C VAL A 29 20.92 -7.95 18.86
N TYR A 30 20.22 -7.24 19.75
CA TYR A 30 19.13 -6.36 19.32
C TYR A 30 19.63 -5.07 18.66
N ASN A 31 20.79 -4.56 19.09
CA ASN A 31 21.46 -3.42 18.44
C ASN A 31 21.80 -3.75 16.99
N MET A 32 22.30 -4.96 16.73
CA MET A 32 22.74 -5.36 15.39
C MET A 32 21.60 -5.60 14.41
N LYS A 33 20.54 -6.24 14.88
CA LYS A 33 19.32 -6.42 14.10
C LYS A 33 18.69 -5.06 13.73
N SER A 34 18.80 -4.07 14.62
CA SER A 34 18.32 -2.71 14.36
C SER A 34 19.12 -1.99 13.26
N ILE A 35 20.44 -2.19 13.23
CA ILE A 35 21.36 -1.65 12.23
C ILE A 35 21.05 -2.20 10.85
N LEU A 36 20.93 -3.53 10.75
CA LEU A 36 20.65 -4.19 9.47
C LEU A 36 19.26 -3.86 8.93
N GLN A 37 18.28 -3.65 9.81
CA GLN A 37 16.93 -3.29 9.42
C GLN A 37 16.76 -1.80 9.09
N ALA A 38 17.61 -0.92 9.64
CA ALA A 38 17.61 0.52 9.33
C ALA A 38 17.87 0.80 7.84
N GLU A 39 18.61 -0.11 7.20
CA GLU A 39 18.99 -0.05 5.80
C GLU A 39 17.89 -0.56 4.85
N ASP A 40 16.98 -1.39 5.35
CA ASP A 40 15.83 -1.93 4.61
C ASP A 40 14.60 -0.99 4.59
N ASP A 41 14.71 0.25 5.08
CA ASP A 41 13.58 1.15 5.42
C ASP A 41 12.59 0.56 6.47
N VAL A 42 12.88 -0.64 6.99
CA VAL A 42 12.11 -1.38 8.02
C VAL A 42 12.82 -1.29 9.39
N GLY A 43 13.58 -0.21 9.60
CA GLY A 43 14.38 0.00 10.80
C GLY A 43 13.54 0.12 12.08
N LEU A 44 14.20 -0.11 13.21
CA LEU A 44 13.67 0.29 14.51
C LEU A 44 13.59 1.82 14.54
N PRO A 45 12.44 2.41 14.94
CA PRO A 45 12.31 3.86 15.04
C PRO A 45 13.32 4.42 16.05
N GLU A 46 13.83 5.62 15.72
CA GLU A 46 14.90 6.33 16.42
C GLU A 46 14.66 6.47 17.93
N GLU A 47 13.38 6.52 18.33
CA GLU A 47 12.91 6.75 19.68
C GLU A 47 12.96 5.50 20.59
N ILE A 48 12.98 4.30 20.01
CA ILE A 48 13.09 3.04 20.77
C ILE A 48 14.54 2.84 21.24
N LEU A 49 15.52 3.34 20.48
CA LEU A 49 16.95 3.23 20.80
C LEU A 49 17.36 4.05 22.03
N ASP A 50 16.68 5.15 22.32
CA ASP A 50 17.02 6.04 23.45
C ASP A 50 16.54 5.52 24.82
N ARG A 51 15.86 4.36 24.86
CA ARG A 51 15.22 3.84 26.07
C ARG A 51 16.20 3.02 26.92
N PRO A 52 16.18 3.18 28.26
CA PRO A 52 16.99 2.34 29.15
C PRO A 52 16.57 0.85 29.15
N ASN A 53 15.31 0.56 28.81
CA ASN A 53 14.77 -0.80 28.66
C ASN A 53 14.61 -1.21 27.18
N PHE A 54 15.64 -0.94 26.37
CA PHE A 54 15.64 -1.19 24.93
C PHE A 54 15.20 -2.61 24.56
N GLU A 55 15.71 -3.65 25.24
CA GLU A 55 15.43 -5.05 24.89
C GLU A 55 13.94 -5.41 24.98
N SER A 56 13.26 -4.93 26.02
CA SER A 56 11.83 -5.19 26.23
C SER A 56 10.98 -4.42 25.22
N ALA A 57 11.35 -3.17 24.92
CA ALA A 57 10.67 -2.34 23.93
C ALA A 57 10.85 -2.90 22.51
N ALA A 58 12.05 -3.37 22.16
CA ALA A 58 12.34 -4.01 20.88
C ALA A 58 11.53 -5.30 20.68
N LYS A 59 11.42 -6.16 21.72
CA LYS A 59 10.58 -7.36 21.67
C LYS A 59 9.11 -7.02 21.38
N LEU A 60 8.55 -6.03 22.08
CA LEU A 60 7.17 -5.59 21.86
C LEU A 60 6.96 -5.00 20.47
N TYR A 61 7.92 -4.23 19.96
CA TYR A 61 7.91 -3.72 18.59
C TYR A 61 7.94 -4.84 17.55
N PHE A 62 8.77 -5.88 17.75
CA PHE A 62 8.79 -7.03 16.85
C PHE A 62 7.50 -7.84 16.87
N VAL A 63 6.81 -7.91 18.01
CA VAL A 63 5.47 -8.53 18.08
C VAL A 63 4.47 -7.68 17.30
N TYR A 64 4.51 -6.35 17.43
CA TYR A 64 3.66 -5.44 16.68
C TYR A 64 3.84 -5.59 15.17
N THR A 65 5.09 -5.59 14.68
CA THR A 65 5.38 -5.71 13.24
C THR A 65 5.02 -7.07 12.68
N ARG A 66 5.03 -8.13 13.48
CA ARG A 66 4.51 -9.45 13.05
C ARG A 66 2.99 -9.46 12.87
N LEU A 67 2.27 -8.62 13.62
CA LEU A 67 0.81 -8.49 13.54
C LEU A 67 0.36 -7.51 12.45
N ASP A 68 1.29 -6.93 11.67
CA ASP A 68 0.99 -5.94 10.61
C ASP A 68 -0.01 -6.45 9.56
N LEU A 69 0.04 -7.74 9.24
CA LEU A 69 -0.94 -8.38 8.35
C LEU A 69 -2.36 -8.36 8.95
N LEU A 70 -2.50 -8.58 10.26
CA LEU A 70 -3.80 -8.53 10.94
C LEU A 70 -4.35 -7.09 10.99
N TRP A 71 -3.48 -6.11 11.26
CA TRP A 71 -3.87 -4.70 11.28
C TRP A 71 -4.33 -4.21 9.91
N SER A 72 -3.55 -4.50 8.86
CA SER A 72 -3.88 -4.13 7.48
C SER A 72 -5.18 -4.79 6.99
N LEU A 73 -5.41 -6.06 7.30
CA LEU A 73 -6.68 -6.74 7.00
C LEU A 73 -7.88 -6.08 7.70
N ASN A 74 -7.73 -5.63 8.95
CA ASN A 74 -8.81 -4.94 9.65
C ASN A 74 -9.16 -3.59 9.00
N TYR A 75 -8.17 -2.82 8.57
CA TYR A 75 -8.41 -1.57 7.84
C TYR A 75 -9.13 -1.81 6.51
N PHE A 76 -8.74 -2.86 5.77
CA PHE A 76 -9.41 -3.25 4.55
C PHE A 76 -10.86 -3.68 4.82
N ALA A 77 -11.07 -4.50 5.86
CA ALA A 77 -12.41 -4.93 6.27
C ALA A 77 -13.32 -3.76 6.63
N LEU A 78 -12.81 -2.71 7.29
CA LEU A 78 -13.57 -1.48 7.59
C LEU A 78 -14.03 -0.75 6.33
N ILE A 79 -13.17 -0.63 5.31
CA ILE A 79 -13.57 -0.01 4.03
C ILE A 79 -14.63 -0.86 3.35
N VAL A 80 -14.38 -2.17 3.22
CA VAL A 80 -15.28 -3.10 2.56
C VAL A 80 -16.64 -3.16 3.25
N LEU A 81 -16.70 -3.05 4.57
CA LEU A 81 -17.96 -2.96 5.32
C LEU A 81 -18.83 -1.80 4.83
N SER A 82 -18.23 -0.66 4.48
CA SER A 82 -18.97 0.52 4.00
C SER A 82 -19.67 0.28 2.66
N PHE A 83 -19.23 -0.73 1.89
CA PHE A 83 -19.84 -1.11 0.62
C PHE A 83 -21.07 -2.01 0.79
N PHE A 84 -21.07 -2.84 1.83
CA PHE A 84 -22.19 -3.76 2.14
C PHE A 84 -23.20 -3.18 3.15
N GLU A 85 -22.91 -2.01 3.71
CA GLU A 85 -23.85 -1.31 4.58
C GLU A 85 -25.03 -0.72 3.81
N ARG A 86 -26.22 -0.83 4.40
CA ARG A 86 -27.42 -0.20 3.83
C ARG A 86 -27.28 1.32 3.90
N PRO A 87 -27.39 2.05 2.78
CA PRO A 87 -27.24 3.50 2.78
C PRO A 87 -28.44 4.20 3.45
N LEU A 88 -28.17 5.33 4.10
CA LEU A 88 -29.15 6.08 4.89
C LEU A 88 -30.34 6.59 4.07
N TRP A 89 -30.14 6.95 2.81
CA TRP A 89 -31.22 7.40 1.92
C TRP A 89 -32.28 6.31 1.69
N CYS A 90 -31.87 5.05 1.77
CA CYS A 90 -32.74 3.90 1.59
C CYS A 90 -33.52 3.54 2.87
N ALA A 91 -33.08 4.02 4.04
CA ALA A 91 -33.82 3.84 5.30
C ALA A 91 -34.93 4.87 5.49
N ARG A 92 -34.84 6.04 4.84
CA ARG A 92 -35.66 7.23 5.16
C ARG A 92 -36.85 7.46 4.22
N TYR A 93 -36.83 6.93 2.99
CA TYR A 93 -37.72 7.41 1.92
C TYR A 93 -38.57 6.35 1.19
N SER A 94 -38.59 5.08 1.60
CA SER A 94 -39.46 4.09 0.94
C SER A 94 -40.28 3.20 1.87
N GLU A 95 -41.56 3.09 1.55
CA GLU A 95 -42.45 2.00 1.98
C GLU A 95 -41.98 0.64 1.41
N VAL A 96 -41.20 0.70 0.32
CA VAL A 96 -40.62 -0.45 -0.39
C VAL A 96 -39.28 -0.84 0.26
N SER A 97 -39.04 -2.14 0.45
CA SER A 97 -37.79 -2.63 1.01
C SER A 97 -36.59 -2.27 0.11
N CYS A 98 -35.43 -1.96 0.70
CA CYS A 98 -34.19 -1.69 -0.05
C CYS A 98 -33.61 -2.88 -0.81
N ASN A 99 -34.26 -4.03 -0.72
CA ASN A 99 -33.91 -5.20 -1.51
C ASN A 99 -34.75 -5.28 -2.79
N ASP A 100 -35.73 -4.38 -2.98
CA ASP A 100 -36.54 -4.32 -4.20
C ASP A 100 -35.75 -3.62 -5.32
N ARG A 101 -35.28 -4.47 -6.24
CA ARG A 101 -34.45 -4.11 -7.38
C ARG A 101 -35.23 -3.41 -8.49
N GLY A 102 -36.57 -3.49 -8.49
CA GLY A 102 -37.40 -2.82 -9.48
C GLY A 102 -37.54 -1.32 -9.25
N TYR A 103 -37.41 -0.89 -7.98
CA TYR A 103 -37.62 0.51 -7.58
C TYR A 103 -36.31 1.28 -7.42
N TYR A 104 -35.26 0.63 -6.92
CA TYR A 104 -33.95 1.24 -6.73
C TYR A 104 -32.91 0.66 -7.68
N PHE A 105 -32.18 1.53 -8.39
CA PHE A 105 -31.02 1.19 -9.21
C PHE A 105 -29.81 0.78 -8.35
N LEU A 106 -29.97 -0.32 -7.60
CA LEU A 106 -28.95 -0.88 -6.73
C LEU A 106 -28.07 -1.82 -7.56
N GLY A 107 -26.76 -1.77 -7.34
CA GLY A 107 -25.87 -2.83 -7.82
C GLY A 107 -26.28 -4.19 -7.24
N GLN A 108 -25.94 -5.29 -7.91
CA GLN A 108 -26.36 -6.66 -7.57
C GLN A 108 -25.87 -7.20 -6.21
N LEU A 109 -25.28 -6.36 -5.35
CA LEU A 109 -24.63 -6.76 -4.11
C LEU A 109 -25.63 -6.85 -2.95
N PRO A 110 -25.58 -7.93 -2.16
CA PRO A 110 -26.45 -8.07 -1.00
C PRO A 110 -26.05 -7.10 0.11
N TYR A 111 -27.01 -6.41 0.70
CA TYR A 111 -26.78 -5.62 1.92
C TYR A 111 -26.71 -6.52 3.14
N LEU A 112 -25.77 -6.23 4.05
CA LEU A 112 -25.77 -6.83 5.38
C LEU A 112 -26.98 -6.31 6.17
N THR A 113 -27.50 -7.17 7.06
CA THR A 113 -28.52 -6.71 8.02
C THR A 113 -27.93 -5.69 8.99
N SER A 114 -28.77 -4.81 9.55
CA SER A 114 -28.33 -3.79 10.50
C SER A 114 -27.60 -4.36 11.71
N THR A 115 -27.98 -5.56 12.15
CA THR A 115 -27.35 -6.29 13.26
C THR A 115 -26.00 -6.89 12.87
N GLU A 116 -25.89 -7.52 11.68
CA GLU A 116 -24.62 -8.08 11.21
C GLU A 116 -23.60 -6.97 10.98
N SER A 117 -24.00 -5.88 10.32
CA SER A 117 -23.16 -4.69 10.11
C SER A 117 -22.65 -4.11 11.44
N LEU A 118 -23.52 -4.00 12.46
CA LEU A 118 -23.11 -3.52 13.78
C LEU A 118 -22.09 -4.46 14.44
N VAL A 119 -22.27 -5.78 14.34
CA VAL A 119 -21.32 -6.76 14.90
C VAL A 119 -19.95 -6.61 14.25
N PHE A 120 -19.89 -6.54 12.91
CA PHE A 120 -18.62 -6.33 12.21
C PHE A 120 -17.97 -4.99 12.58
N GLU A 121 -18.76 -3.91 12.66
CA GLU A 121 -18.26 -2.60 13.05
C GLU A 121 -17.67 -2.60 14.46
N VAL A 122 -18.36 -3.19 15.44
CA VAL A 122 -17.88 -3.28 16.83
C VAL A 122 -16.62 -4.14 16.93
N VAL A 123 -16.58 -5.29 16.26
CA VAL A 123 -15.40 -6.17 16.25
C VAL A 123 -14.20 -5.44 15.65
N SER A 124 -14.37 -4.82 14.48
CA SER A 124 -13.30 -4.07 13.82
C SER A 124 -12.86 -2.84 14.61
N PHE A 125 -13.79 -2.18 15.31
CA PHE A 125 -13.48 -1.07 16.22
C PHE A 125 -12.62 -1.53 17.40
N VAL A 126 -12.94 -2.67 18.03
CA VAL A 126 -12.13 -3.21 19.13
C VAL A 126 -10.71 -3.54 18.65
N VAL A 127 -10.57 -4.17 17.48
CA VAL A 127 -9.25 -4.45 16.88
C VAL A 127 -8.49 -3.14 16.61
N LEU A 128 -9.17 -2.11 16.11
CA LEU A 128 -8.60 -0.79 15.85
C LEU A 128 -8.13 -0.09 17.14
N VAL A 129 -8.91 -0.17 18.22
CA VAL A 129 -8.54 0.35 19.55
C VAL A 129 -7.26 -0.33 20.04
N VAL A 130 -7.18 -1.66 19.95
CA VAL A 130 -5.97 -2.41 20.34
C VAL A 130 -4.78 -1.95 19.49
N HIS A 131 -4.95 -1.83 18.18
CA HIS A 131 -3.89 -1.38 17.28
C HIS A 131 -3.33 0.00 17.64
N ILE A 132 -4.20 0.98 17.94
CA ILE A 132 -3.80 2.36 18.27
C ILE A 132 -3.17 2.45 19.66
N ILE A 133 -3.62 1.65 20.63
CA ILE A 133 -3.09 1.66 22.00
C ILE A 133 -1.78 0.87 22.10
N TYR A 134 -1.58 -0.17 21.28
CA TYR A 134 -0.41 -1.05 21.38
C TYR A 134 0.95 -0.30 21.31
N PRO A 135 1.15 0.71 20.42
CA PRO A 135 2.36 1.53 20.40
C PRO A 135 2.73 2.22 21.72
N ILE A 136 1.75 2.53 22.57
CA ILE A 136 1.99 3.12 23.90
C ILE A 136 2.84 2.19 24.76
N SER A 137 2.72 0.88 24.57
CA SER A 137 3.45 -0.13 25.36
C SER A 137 4.97 -0.09 25.13
N PHE A 138 5.42 0.20 23.90
CA PHE A 138 6.85 0.21 23.56
C PHE A 138 7.44 1.61 23.39
N GLU A 139 6.66 2.61 22.94
CA GLU A 139 7.13 4.02 22.86
C GLU A 139 7.07 4.72 24.23
N GLY A 140 6.16 4.27 25.10
CA GLY A 140 5.86 4.78 26.43
C GLY A 140 5.08 6.11 26.47
N SER A 141 4.16 6.19 27.42
CA SER A 141 3.09 7.21 27.50
C SER A 141 3.58 8.66 27.30
N TYR A 142 4.57 9.13 28.07
CA TYR A 142 4.98 10.54 28.00
C TYR A 142 5.57 10.96 26.64
N ILE A 143 6.43 10.12 26.06
CA ILE A 143 7.07 10.41 24.76
C ILE A 143 6.02 10.37 23.66
N TYR A 144 5.14 9.36 23.72
CA TYR A 144 4.03 9.18 22.78
C TYR A 144 3.09 10.39 22.76
N TRP A 145 2.66 10.87 23.93
CA TRP A 145 1.80 12.06 24.04
C TRP A 145 2.52 13.36 23.66
N LYS A 146 3.80 13.53 24.03
CA LYS A 146 4.59 14.71 23.70
C LYS A 146 4.86 14.83 22.19
N LYS A 147 5.08 13.71 21.50
CA LYS A 147 5.27 13.64 20.04
C LYS A 147 4.03 14.14 19.29
N SER A 148 2.84 13.87 19.83
CA SER A 148 1.56 14.35 19.29
C SER A 148 1.31 15.84 19.55
N LEU A 149 1.88 16.41 20.62
CA LEU A 149 1.66 17.80 21.03
C LEU A 149 2.64 18.79 20.35
N ASN A 150 3.89 18.37 20.11
CA ASN A 150 4.95 19.25 19.56
C ASN A 150 5.07 19.24 18.03
N ARG A 151 4.47 18.29 17.30
CA ARG A 151 4.38 18.35 15.83
C ARG A 151 3.07 19.01 15.41
N LEU A 152 3.04 20.34 15.45
CA LEU A 152 1.92 21.18 14.95
C LEU A 152 1.68 21.09 13.44
N GLN A 153 2.32 20.16 12.72
CA GLN A 153 2.25 20.05 11.26
C GLN A 153 1.95 18.65 10.73
N VAL A 154 1.74 17.64 11.60
CA VAL A 154 1.31 16.30 11.18
C VAL A 154 0.23 15.76 12.14
N PRO A 155 -1.02 15.60 11.67
CA PRO A 155 -2.15 15.21 12.52
C PRO A 155 -2.25 13.68 12.63
N ASP A 156 -1.25 13.03 13.21
CA ASP A 156 -1.25 11.55 13.18
C ASP A 156 -1.89 10.92 14.42
N PHE A 157 -1.61 11.36 15.65
CA PHE A 157 -2.14 10.68 16.84
C PHE A 157 -3.33 11.41 17.47
N THR A 158 -3.23 12.71 17.76
CA THR A 158 -4.35 13.49 18.32
C THR A 158 -5.58 13.40 17.40
N LEU A 159 -5.38 13.51 16.08
CA LEU A 159 -6.46 13.35 15.11
C LEU A 159 -6.99 11.92 15.10
N VAL A 160 -6.15 10.89 15.09
CA VAL A 160 -6.58 9.48 15.14
C VAL A 160 -7.39 9.17 16.41
N VAL A 161 -7.01 9.72 17.57
CA VAL A 161 -7.78 9.59 18.81
C VAL A 161 -9.11 10.34 18.73
N ILE A 162 -9.12 11.56 18.19
CA ILE A 162 -10.36 12.31 17.97
C ILE A 162 -11.29 11.55 17.03
N LEU A 163 -10.78 11.03 15.91
CA LEU A 163 -11.53 10.24 14.95
C LEU A 163 -12.05 8.94 15.60
N LEU A 164 -11.28 8.34 16.50
CA LEU A 164 -11.68 7.11 17.21
C LEU A 164 -12.79 7.39 18.21
N LEU A 165 -12.72 8.52 18.93
CA LEU A 165 -13.80 8.98 19.81
C LEU A 165 -15.07 9.31 19.02
N VAL A 166 -14.95 9.99 17.87
CA VAL A 166 -16.09 10.28 17.00
C VAL A 166 -16.72 8.99 16.47
N MET A 167 -15.91 8.01 16.07
CA MET A 167 -16.40 6.70 15.64
C MET A 167 -17.09 5.93 16.78
N ALA A 168 -16.55 5.99 18.01
CA ALA A 168 -17.21 5.39 19.17
C ALA A 168 -18.58 6.03 19.45
N ILE A 169 -18.66 7.36 19.34
CA ILE A 169 -19.93 8.09 19.50
C ILE A 169 -20.93 7.69 18.40
N ASP A 170 -20.49 7.59 17.13
CA ASP A 170 -21.35 7.14 16.02
C ASP A 170 -21.89 5.73 16.24
N ILE A 171 -21.04 4.78 16.68
CA ILE A 171 -21.45 3.41 17.03
C ILE A 171 -22.45 3.42 18.18
N ILE A 172 -22.22 4.19 19.24
CA ILE A 172 -23.15 4.30 20.39
C ILE A 172 -24.49 4.86 19.93
N ILE A 173 -24.50 5.92 19.11
CA ILE A 173 -25.72 6.49 18.55
C ILE A 173 -26.45 5.45 17.69
N TYR A 174 -25.73 4.65 16.90
CA TYR A 174 -26.31 3.60 16.06
C TYR A 174 -26.91 2.45 16.90
N ILE A 175 -26.25 2.04 17.98
CA ILE A 175 -26.79 1.07 18.95
C ILE A 175 -28.07 1.61 19.60
N LEU A 176 -28.08 2.88 20.02
CA LEU A 176 -29.24 3.52 20.63
C LEU A 176 -30.41 3.66 19.65
N TYR A 177 -30.14 3.88 18.36
CA TYR A 177 -31.14 3.84 17.29
C TYR A 177 -31.74 2.44 17.09
N LEU A 178 -30.90 1.40 17.17
CA LEU A 178 -31.37 0.02 17.03
C LEU A 178 -32.18 -0.45 18.25
N SER A 179 -31.93 0.13 19.44
CA SER A 179 -32.73 -0.09 20.63
C SER A 179 -34.02 0.74 20.57
N PRO A 180 -35.22 0.15 20.69
CA PRO A 180 -36.51 0.85 20.50
C PRO A 180 -36.85 1.89 21.59
N VAL A 181 -35.90 2.30 22.43
CA VAL A 181 -36.12 3.06 23.67
C VAL A 181 -35.77 4.55 23.55
N ALA A 182 -34.94 4.97 22.58
CA ALA A 182 -34.33 6.32 22.63
C ALA A 182 -34.51 7.21 21.38
N PHE A 183 -34.33 6.72 20.16
CA PHE A 183 -34.34 7.58 18.96
C PHE A 183 -35.07 6.93 17.78
N SER A 184 -36.06 7.64 17.21
CA SER A 184 -36.84 7.18 16.05
C SER A 184 -36.26 7.59 14.69
N SER A 185 -35.19 8.39 14.65
CA SER A 185 -34.58 8.84 13.39
C SER A 185 -33.06 9.05 13.52
N LEU A 186 -32.29 8.49 12.59
CA LEU A 186 -30.86 8.73 12.43
C LEU A 186 -30.64 9.69 11.22
N PRO A 187 -30.29 10.97 11.44
CA PRO A 187 -30.22 11.96 10.35
C PRO A 187 -28.96 11.82 9.48
N PHE A 188 -27.84 11.39 10.06
CA PHE A 188 -26.54 11.30 9.40
C PHE A 188 -25.65 10.27 10.09
N ARG A 189 -24.83 9.55 9.32
CA ARG A 189 -23.81 8.61 9.82
C ARG A 189 -22.46 9.05 9.28
N ILE A 190 -21.53 9.38 10.18
CA ILE A 190 -20.22 9.90 9.80
C ILE A 190 -19.18 8.78 9.65
N ALA A 191 -19.47 7.60 10.22
CA ALA A 191 -18.55 6.45 10.23
C ALA A 191 -17.94 6.09 8.86
N PRO A 192 -18.68 6.02 7.73
CA PRO A 192 -18.09 5.64 6.44
C PRO A 192 -16.95 6.55 5.98
N TYR A 193 -17.09 7.86 6.19
CA TYR A 193 -16.06 8.85 5.82
C TYR A 193 -14.83 8.72 6.72
N ILE A 194 -15.06 8.53 8.03
CA ILE A 194 -13.98 8.38 9.00
C ILE A 194 -13.16 7.12 8.72
N ARG A 195 -13.78 6.02 8.28
CA ARG A 195 -13.09 4.77 7.90
C ARG A 195 -12.07 4.99 6.78
N VAL A 196 -12.44 5.79 5.76
CA VAL A 196 -11.52 6.14 4.66
C VAL A 196 -10.36 6.99 5.17
N VAL A 197 -10.65 7.98 6.03
CA VAL A 197 -9.60 8.81 6.64
C VAL A 197 -8.65 7.96 7.49
N PHE A 198 -9.16 7.01 8.28
CA PHE A 198 -8.33 6.07 9.03
C PHE A 198 -7.41 5.26 8.14
N PHE A 199 -7.92 4.71 7.03
CA PHE A 199 -7.11 3.95 6.10
C PHE A 199 -5.94 4.77 5.54
N ILE A 200 -6.22 6.01 5.12
CA ILE A 200 -5.20 6.94 4.58
C ILE A 200 -4.14 7.27 5.63
N LEU A 201 -4.54 7.54 6.88
CA LEU A 201 -3.60 7.89 7.96
C LEU A 201 -2.77 6.69 8.45
N SER A 202 -3.30 5.47 8.30
CA SER A 202 -2.67 4.25 8.83
C SER A 202 -1.55 3.74 7.92
N ILE A 203 -1.70 3.85 6.60
CA ILE A 203 -0.66 3.43 5.65
C ILE A 203 0.38 4.54 5.50
N ARG A 204 1.63 4.24 5.88
CA ARG A 204 2.75 5.20 5.87
C ARG A 204 2.98 5.86 4.51
N GLU A 205 2.88 5.08 3.43
CA GLU A 205 3.05 5.57 2.05
C GLU A 205 1.93 6.54 1.64
N LEU A 206 0.67 6.21 1.92
CA LEU A 206 -0.47 7.09 1.62
C LEU A 206 -0.38 8.41 2.40
N ARG A 207 -0.03 8.33 3.68
CA ARG A 207 0.22 9.52 4.49
C ARG A 207 1.35 10.37 3.90
N GLY A 208 2.45 9.73 3.45
CA GLY A 208 3.52 10.41 2.72
C GLY A 208 3.00 11.16 1.50
N SER A 209 2.19 10.50 0.66
CA SER A 209 1.55 11.13 -0.51
C SER A 209 0.63 12.31 -0.13
N VAL A 210 -0.15 12.20 0.95
CA VAL A 210 -1.00 13.29 1.43
C VAL A 210 -0.17 14.48 1.91
N ILE A 211 0.97 14.24 2.56
CA ILE A 211 1.89 15.32 2.95
C ILE A 211 2.47 16.01 1.71
N VAL A 212 2.84 15.27 0.65
CA VAL A 212 3.29 15.87 -0.61
C VAL A 212 2.19 16.75 -1.21
N LEU A 213 0.96 16.24 -1.25
CA LEU A 213 -0.19 16.95 -1.78
C LEU A 213 -0.53 18.21 -0.98
N ALA A 214 -0.43 18.15 0.35
CA ALA A 214 -0.64 19.31 1.22
C ALA A 214 0.47 20.37 1.04
N GLY A 215 1.71 19.95 0.83
CA GLY A 215 2.85 20.83 0.57
C GLY A 215 2.72 21.63 -0.72
N MET A 216 2.18 21.03 -1.79
CA MET A 216 1.96 21.70 -3.09
C MET A 216 0.67 22.54 -3.16
N LEU A 217 -0.20 22.45 -2.16
CA LEU A 217 -1.50 23.13 -2.21
C LEU A 217 -1.40 24.66 -2.35
N PRO A 218 -0.49 25.37 -1.66
CA PRO A 218 -0.40 26.83 -1.77
C PRO A 218 0.01 27.31 -3.18
N THR A 219 0.99 26.65 -3.79
CA THR A 219 1.46 26.97 -5.15
C THR A 219 0.39 26.62 -6.18
N TYR A 220 -0.30 25.48 -6.01
CA TYR A 220 -1.43 25.09 -6.84
C TYR A 220 -2.57 26.13 -6.80
N LEU A 221 -2.95 26.61 -5.61
CA LEU A 221 -4.00 27.62 -5.46
C LEU A 221 -3.65 28.93 -6.19
N ASN A 222 -2.38 29.35 -6.18
CA ASN A 222 -1.93 30.55 -6.90
C ASN A 222 -2.12 30.41 -8.42
N VAL A 223 -1.79 29.27 -9.01
CA VAL A 223 -1.97 29.05 -10.45
C VAL A 223 -3.44 28.85 -10.80
N MET A 224 -4.20 28.19 -9.94
CA MET A 224 -5.65 28.09 -10.09
C MET A 224 -6.32 29.46 -10.07
N ALA A 225 -5.83 30.41 -9.29
CA ALA A 225 -6.32 31.79 -9.31
C ALA A 225 -6.07 32.47 -10.67
N LEU A 226 -4.91 32.24 -11.29
CA LEU A 226 -4.61 32.73 -12.64
C LEU A 226 -5.53 32.08 -13.70
N ALA A 227 -5.75 30.76 -13.61
CA ALA A 227 -6.65 30.04 -14.50
C ALA A 227 -8.11 30.52 -14.35
N PHE A 228 -8.54 30.77 -13.11
CA PHE A 228 -9.85 31.33 -12.81
C PHE A 228 -9.99 32.75 -13.37
N LEU A 229 -8.96 33.58 -13.28
CA LEU A 229 -8.94 34.91 -13.90
C LEU A 229 -9.06 34.82 -15.44
N PHE A 230 -8.34 33.90 -16.08
CA PHE A 230 -8.46 33.64 -17.51
C PHE A 230 -9.90 33.23 -17.88
N LEU A 231 -10.52 32.34 -17.12
CA LEU A 231 -11.91 31.92 -17.32
C LEU A 231 -12.89 33.08 -17.17
N LEU A 232 -12.77 33.89 -16.12
CA LEU A 232 -13.65 35.04 -15.91
C LEU A 232 -13.54 36.05 -17.06
N PHE A 233 -12.33 36.37 -17.48
CA PHE A 233 -12.06 37.34 -18.55
C PHE A 233 -12.54 36.84 -19.92
N SER A 234 -12.19 35.62 -20.29
CA SER A 234 -12.61 35.01 -21.56
C SER A 234 -14.13 34.84 -21.64
N SER A 235 -14.79 34.47 -20.54
CA SER A 235 -16.25 34.36 -20.47
C SER A 235 -16.94 35.71 -20.59
N TRP A 236 -16.33 36.78 -20.07
CA TRP A 236 -16.87 38.12 -20.20
C TRP A 236 -16.79 38.61 -21.64
N ILE A 237 -15.65 38.38 -22.30
CA ILE A 237 -15.49 38.67 -23.73
C ILE A 237 -16.49 37.86 -24.56
N ALA A 238 -16.64 36.56 -24.29
CA ALA A 238 -17.60 35.71 -24.99
C ALA A 238 -19.03 36.25 -24.84
N TYR A 239 -19.42 36.61 -23.62
CA TYR A 239 -20.76 37.14 -23.34
C TYR A 239 -21.03 38.43 -24.13
N VAL A 240 -20.13 39.41 -24.07
CA VAL A 240 -20.30 40.70 -24.79
C VAL A 240 -20.24 40.51 -26.31
N MET A 241 -19.38 39.61 -26.81
CA MET A 241 -19.21 39.37 -28.24
C MET A 241 -20.45 38.73 -28.89
N PHE A 242 -21.18 37.91 -28.14
CA PHE A 242 -22.30 37.12 -28.63
C PHE A 242 -23.67 37.59 -28.10
N GLU A 243 -23.72 38.67 -27.32
CA GLU A 243 -24.95 39.22 -26.70
C GLU A 243 -26.09 39.39 -27.72
N ASP A 244 -25.82 40.05 -28.84
CA ASP A 244 -26.81 40.33 -29.91
C ASP A 244 -26.90 39.23 -30.98
N THR A 245 -26.49 37.99 -30.67
CA THR A 245 -26.50 36.87 -31.63
C THR A 245 -27.39 35.72 -31.15
N LYS A 246 -27.78 34.81 -32.06
CA LYS A 246 -28.51 33.57 -31.69
C LYS A 246 -27.82 32.75 -30.59
N GLN A 247 -26.50 32.83 -30.52
CA GLN A 247 -25.70 32.20 -29.48
C GLN A 247 -25.96 32.83 -28.09
N GLY A 248 -26.13 34.16 -28.03
CA GLY A 248 -26.53 34.92 -26.84
C GLY A 248 -27.93 34.56 -26.35
N GLU A 249 -28.86 34.35 -27.28
CA GLU A 249 -30.25 33.99 -26.96
C GLU A 249 -30.40 32.55 -26.46
N GLU A 250 -29.67 31.59 -27.04
CA GLU A 250 -29.85 30.17 -26.76
C GLU A 250 -28.88 29.61 -25.70
N VAL A 251 -27.62 30.07 -25.66
CA VAL A 251 -26.54 29.44 -24.88
C VAL A 251 -25.90 30.40 -23.87
N PHE A 252 -25.66 31.65 -24.27
CA PHE A 252 -24.99 32.69 -23.47
C PHE A 252 -25.97 33.72 -22.89
N THR A 253 -27.07 33.22 -22.31
CA THR A 253 -28.19 34.02 -21.80
C THR A 253 -27.83 34.99 -20.66
N SER A 254 -26.76 34.70 -19.93
CA SER A 254 -26.29 35.49 -18.78
C SER A 254 -24.80 35.25 -18.61
N TYR A 255 -24.10 36.17 -17.93
CA TYR A 255 -22.68 35.97 -17.65
C TYR A 255 -22.38 34.66 -16.91
N GLY A 256 -23.24 34.27 -15.96
CA GLY A 256 -23.07 33.03 -15.19
C GLY A 256 -23.23 31.76 -16.06
N THR A 257 -24.20 31.75 -16.96
CA THR A 257 -24.38 30.64 -17.91
C THR A 257 -23.24 30.58 -18.92
N THR A 258 -22.77 31.72 -19.43
CA THR A 258 -21.58 31.80 -20.28
C THR A 258 -20.32 31.30 -19.58
N LEU A 259 -20.09 31.71 -18.32
CA LEU A 259 -18.96 31.24 -17.51
C LEU A 259 -18.97 29.72 -17.36
N TYR A 260 -20.13 29.12 -17.08
CA TYR A 260 -20.26 27.66 -17.01
C TYR A 260 -19.96 27.01 -18.37
N GLN A 261 -20.52 27.51 -19.46
CA GLN A 261 -20.30 26.95 -20.79
C GLN A 261 -18.85 27.07 -21.26
N MET A 262 -18.18 28.18 -20.94
CA MET A 262 -16.75 28.38 -21.19
C MET A 262 -15.89 27.50 -20.29
N PHE A 263 -16.26 27.30 -19.03
CA PHE A 263 -15.57 26.35 -18.15
C PHE A 263 -15.67 24.91 -18.68
N VAL A 264 -16.84 24.47 -19.15
CA VAL A 264 -16.98 23.16 -19.79
C VAL A 264 -16.17 23.09 -21.09
N LEU A 265 -16.11 24.19 -21.86
CA LEU A 265 -15.28 24.28 -23.07
C LEU A 265 -13.78 24.28 -22.76
N PHE A 266 -13.35 24.82 -21.62
CA PHE A 266 -11.96 24.73 -21.14
C PHE A 266 -11.52 23.28 -20.94
N THR A 267 -12.46 22.41 -20.53
CA THR A 267 -12.25 20.96 -20.43
C THR A 267 -12.50 20.20 -21.74
N THR A 268 -12.82 20.92 -22.82
CA THR A 268 -13.18 20.42 -24.16
C THR A 268 -14.36 19.45 -24.21
N SER A 269 -15.11 19.28 -23.12
CA SER A 269 -16.19 18.29 -23.02
C SER A 269 -17.43 18.63 -23.86
N ASN A 270 -17.69 19.90 -24.16
CA ASN A 270 -18.83 20.36 -24.97
C ASN A 270 -18.39 20.89 -26.34
N ASN A 271 -17.17 20.58 -26.79
CA ASN A 271 -16.71 20.89 -28.14
C ASN A 271 -17.09 19.74 -29.10
N PRO A 272 -17.78 19.98 -30.23
CA PRO A 272 -18.09 21.28 -30.84
C PRO A 272 -19.43 21.91 -30.42
N ASP A 273 -20.28 21.17 -29.72
CA ASP A 273 -21.71 21.50 -29.48
C ASP A 273 -21.97 22.94 -29.00
N VAL A 274 -21.12 23.44 -28.10
CA VAL A 274 -21.32 24.76 -27.48
C VAL A 274 -21.27 25.92 -28.47
N TRP A 275 -20.52 25.82 -29.59
CA TRP A 275 -20.34 26.93 -30.53
C TRP A 275 -20.98 26.70 -31.90
N ILE A 276 -21.69 25.57 -32.08
CA ILE A 276 -22.45 25.28 -33.30
C ILE A 276 -23.47 26.38 -33.65
N PRO A 277 -24.28 26.92 -32.71
CA PRO A 277 -25.25 27.97 -33.05
C PRO A 277 -24.57 29.23 -33.60
N ALA A 278 -23.48 29.68 -32.98
CA ALA A 278 -22.65 30.78 -33.50
C ALA A 278 -22.08 30.45 -34.89
N TYR A 279 -21.54 29.26 -35.09
CA TYR A 279 -20.95 28.85 -36.37
C TYR A 279 -21.96 28.81 -37.52
N LYS A 280 -23.21 28.38 -37.23
CA LYS A 280 -24.32 28.40 -38.19
C LYS A 280 -24.67 29.80 -38.67
N VAL A 281 -24.46 30.83 -37.82
CA VAL A 281 -24.67 32.24 -38.19
C VAL A 281 -23.51 32.77 -39.02
N SER A 282 -22.26 32.55 -38.58
CA SER A 282 -21.07 32.95 -39.34
C SER A 282 -19.90 32.02 -39.06
N ARG A 283 -19.23 31.60 -40.13
CA ARG A 283 -18.03 30.77 -40.05
C ARG A 283 -16.88 31.46 -39.32
N TRP A 284 -16.84 32.80 -39.31
CA TRP A 284 -15.78 33.58 -38.65
C TRP A 284 -15.82 33.46 -37.13
N TYR A 285 -16.99 33.15 -36.54
CA TYR A 285 -17.11 32.98 -35.08
C TYR A 285 -16.33 31.77 -34.55
N SER A 286 -16.02 30.77 -35.39
CA SER A 286 -15.16 29.65 -34.95
C SER A 286 -13.75 30.12 -34.56
N LEU A 287 -13.27 31.24 -35.10
CA LEU A 287 -11.93 31.76 -34.75
C LEU A 287 -11.83 32.12 -33.26
N PHE A 288 -12.91 32.64 -32.66
CA PHE A 288 -12.94 32.94 -31.23
C PHE A 288 -12.73 31.65 -30.42
N PHE A 289 -13.51 30.60 -30.72
CA PHE A 289 -13.44 29.34 -29.99
C PHE A 289 -12.14 28.58 -30.24
N VAL A 290 -11.61 28.60 -31.47
CA VAL A 290 -10.30 28.01 -31.80
C VAL A 290 -9.19 28.73 -31.04
N LEU A 291 -9.20 30.06 -31.00
CA LEU A 291 -8.23 30.85 -30.24
C LEU A 291 -8.36 30.59 -28.73
N TYR A 292 -9.60 30.52 -28.23
CA TYR A 292 -9.88 30.20 -26.83
C TYR A 292 -9.36 28.81 -26.44
N ILE A 293 -9.63 27.78 -27.25
CA ILE A 293 -9.11 26.42 -27.02
C ILE A 293 -7.58 26.43 -27.10
N LEU A 294 -7.01 27.15 -28.07
CA LEU A 294 -5.56 27.21 -28.21
C LEU A 294 -4.90 27.81 -26.97
N LEU A 295 -5.39 28.94 -26.48
CA LEU A 295 -4.84 29.61 -25.30
C LEU A 295 -5.22 28.87 -24.00
N GLY A 296 -6.47 28.49 -23.83
CA GLY A 296 -6.96 27.85 -22.62
C GLY A 296 -6.40 26.45 -22.43
N VAL A 297 -6.57 25.58 -23.43
CA VAL A 297 -6.13 24.20 -23.34
C VAL A 297 -4.61 24.14 -23.48
N TYR A 298 -4.03 24.54 -24.62
CA TYR A 298 -2.60 24.30 -24.83
C TYR A 298 -1.66 25.20 -24.04
N PHE A 299 -2.03 26.44 -23.70
CA PHE A 299 -1.18 27.30 -22.89
C PHE A 299 -1.51 27.21 -21.40
N VAL A 300 -2.77 27.50 -21.00
CA VAL A 300 -3.12 27.58 -19.58
C VAL A 300 -3.08 26.21 -18.90
N THR A 301 -3.64 25.14 -19.48
CA THR A 301 -3.59 23.81 -18.81
C THR A 301 -2.16 23.24 -18.72
N ASN A 302 -1.34 23.44 -19.76
CA ASN A 302 0.07 23.00 -19.71
C ASN A 302 0.90 23.82 -18.72
N LEU A 303 0.60 25.12 -18.55
CA LEU A 303 1.20 25.93 -17.49
C LEU A 303 0.82 25.40 -16.10
N ILE A 304 -0.46 25.08 -15.87
CA ILE A 304 -0.93 24.47 -14.62
C ILE A 304 -0.16 23.18 -14.36
N LEU A 305 -0.07 22.30 -15.35
CA LEU A 305 0.66 21.03 -15.25
C LEU A 305 2.14 21.25 -14.91
N ALA A 306 2.80 22.20 -15.57
CA ALA A 306 4.21 22.50 -15.33
C ALA A 306 4.47 22.99 -13.90
N VAL A 307 3.63 23.89 -13.38
CA VAL A 307 3.80 24.39 -12.01
C VAL A 307 3.48 23.32 -10.97
N VAL A 308 2.43 22.51 -11.19
CA VAL A 308 2.12 21.37 -10.32
C VAL A 308 3.27 20.37 -10.31
N TYR A 309 3.86 20.07 -11.47
CA TYR A 309 4.99 19.16 -11.58
C TYR A 309 6.23 19.66 -10.84
N ASP A 310 6.58 20.94 -11.00
CA ASP A 310 7.72 21.54 -10.29
C ASP A 310 7.51 21.54 -8.77
N SER A 311 6.30 21.91 -8.32
CA SER A 311 5.95 21.88 -6.91
C SER A 311 5.93 20.46 -6.33
N PHE A 312 5.41 19.49 -7.07
CA PHE A 312 5.44 18.07 -6.69
C PHE A 312 6.86 17.56 -6.57
N LYS A 313 7.72 17.85 -7.56
CA LYS A 313 9.13 17.46 -7.57
C LYS A 313 9.88 18.04 -6.38
N SER A 314 9.64 19.32 -6.06
CA SER A 314 10.26 20.00 -4.91
C SER A 314 9.88 19.34 -3.58
N GLU A 315 8.59 19.07 -3.37
CA GLU A 315 8.11 18.46 -2.13
C GLU A 315 8.50 16.97 -2.04
N LEU A 316 8.56 16.24 -3.16
CA LEU A 316 9.09 14.88 -3.22
C LEU A 316 10.58 14.85 -2.84
N ALA A 317 11.39 15.76 -3.38
CA ALA A 317 12.81 15.85 -3.04
C ALA A 317 13.02 16.14 -1.55
N LYS A 318 12.19 17.00 -0.96
CA LYS A 318 12.19 17.27 0.48
C LYS A 318 11.85 16.02 1.30
N GLN A 319 10.85 15.23 0.91
CA GLN A 319 10.52 13.98 1.60
C GLN A 319 11.64 12.93 1.51
N VAL A 320 12.28 12.78 0.34
CA VAL A 320 13.43 11.87 0.17
C VAL A 320 14.58 12.33 1.06
N ALA A 321 14.92 13.62 1.06
CA ALA A 321 15.97 14.17 1.93
C ALA A 321 15.65 13.98 3.43
N GLU A 322 14.38 14.08 3.85
CA GLU A 322 13.97 13.79 5.22
C GLU A 322 14.10 12.30 5.59
N LYS A 323 13.81 11.38 4.65
CA LYS A 323 14.05 9.94 4.81
C LYS A 323 15.54 9.64 4.95
N ASP A 324 16.38 10.20 4.09
CA ASP A 324 17.84 10.03 4.14
C ASP A 324 18.43 10.58 5.45
N ASN A 325 18.01 11.78 5.87
CA ASN A 325 18.45 12.35 7.15
C ASN A 325 18.02 11.50 8.35
N ARG A 326 16.85 10.85 8.30
CA ARG A 326 16.41 9.92 9.34
C ARG A 326 17.26 8.67 9.35
N ARG A 327 17.58 8.11 8.19
CA ARG A 327 18.48 6.97 8.06
C ARG A 327 19.87 7.28 8.62
N LYS A 328 20.47 8.42 8.24
CA LYS A 328 21.74 8.89 8.82
C LYS A 328 21.70 9.02 10.34
N ARG A 329 20.62 9.56 10.92
CA ARG A 329 20.48 9.63 12.40
C ARG A 329 20.45 8.26 13.06
N ILE A 330 19.77 7.28 12.46
CA ILE A 330 19.72 5.91 13.00
C ILE A 330 21.10 5.26 12.93
N LEU A 331 21.80 5.39 11.79
CA LEU A 331 23.17 4.88 11.63
C LEU A 331 24.14 5.54 12.61
N LEU A 332 24.03 6.84 12.83
CA LEU A 332 24.87 7.56 13.80
C LEU A 332 24.59 7.12 15.24
N LYS A 333 23.33 6.85 15.60
CA LYS A 333 23.01 6.27 16.92
C LYS A 333 23.57 4.87 17.07
N ALA A 334 23.46 4.05 16.03
CA ALA A 334 24.07 2.73 16.01
C ALA A 334 25.59 2.80 16.17
N PHE A 335 26.25 3.70 15.45
CA PHE A 335 27.68 3.95 15.56
C PHE A 335 28.08 4.28 17.00
N ARG A 336 27.36 5.21 17.67
CA ARG A 336 27.59 5.55 19.09
C ARG A 336 27.36 4.39 20.05
N LEU A 337 26.52 3.41 19.70
CA LEU A 337 26.33 2.20 20.52
C LEU A 337 27.49 1.22 20.37
N ILE A 338 28.19 1.25 19.24
CA ILE A 338 29.37 0.41 18.96
C ILE A 338 30.63 1.06 19.53
N ASP A 339 30.75 2.40 19.43
CA ASP A 339 31.83 3.18 20.04
C ASP A 339 31.67 3.22 21.58
N SER A 340 32.10 2.14 22.23
CA SER A 340 32.09 2.01 23.69
C SER A 340 32.93 3.07 24.41
N ASN A 341 33.85 3.71 23.69
CA ASN A 341 34.86 4.61 24.24
C ASN A 341 34.53 6.10 23.99
N ASN A 342 33.46 6.40 23.23
CA ASN A 342 33.08 7.75 22.77
C ASN A 342 34.25 8.52 22.15
N ARG A 343 35.09 7.83 21.38
CA ARG A 343 36.23 8.46 20.69
C ARG A 343 35.83 9.15 19.39
N GLY A 344 34.67 8.81 18.84
CA GLY A 344 34.17 9.35 17.58
C GLY A 344 34.62 8.56 16.34
N TYR A 345 35.30 7.43 16.55
CA TYR A 345 35.80 6.52 15.52
C TYR A 345 35.75 5.06 16.02
N LEU A 346 35.79 4.10 15.10
CA LEU A 346 35.80 2.67 15.40
C LEU A 346 37.17 2.05 15.12
N ASP A 347 37.72 1.38 16.14
CA ASP A 347 38.97 0.63 16.01
C ASP A 347 38.76 -0.63 15.14
N LYS A 348 39.82 -1.08 14.45
CA LYS A 348 39.82 -2.33 13.66
C LYS A 348 39.29 -3.55 14.44
N GLU A 349 39.56 -3.63 15.75
CA GLU A 349 39.06 -4.71 16.61
C GLU A 349 37.55 -4.63 16.84
N GLN A 350 37.01 -3.43 17.07
CA GLN A 350 35.58 -3.19 17.25
C GLN A 350 34.82 -3.49 15.95
N CYS A 351 35.36 -3.08 14.81
CA CYS A 351 34.79 -3.41 13.50
C CYS A 351 34.89 -4.91 13.21
N THR A 352 36.01 -5.58 13.53
CA THR A 352 36.12 -7.04 13.36
C THR A 352 35.06 -7.79 14.19
N HIS A 353 34.86 -7.37 15.44
CA HIS A 353 33.81 -7.94 16.30
C HIS A 353 32.41 -7.66 15.74
N LEU A 354 32.17 -6.46 15.21
CA LEU A 354 30.94 -6.11 14.52
C LEU A 354 30.67 -7.08 13.35
N PHE A 355 31.65 -7.28 12.47
CA PHE A 355 31.51 -8.19 11.33
C PHE A 355 31.35 -9.66 11.74
N GLU A 356 32.02 -10.10 12.82
CA GLU A 356 31.79 -11.43 13.39
C GLU A 356 30.34 -11.60 13.87
N GLU A 357 29.77 -10.57 14.50
CA GLU A 357 28.34 -10.55 14.86
C GLU A 357 27.43 -10.48 13.62
N LEU A 358 27.79 -9.71 12.58
CA LEU A 358 27.06 -9.68 11.31
C LEU A 358 27.02 -11.08 10.66
N ASN A 359 28.17 -11.77 10.64
CA ASN A 359 28.30 -13.13 10.10
C ASN A 359 27.47 -14.17 10.88
N LYS A 360 27.05 -13.89 12.12
CA LYS A 360 26.11 -14.75 12.86
C LYS A 360 24.68 -14.61 12.33
N TYR A 361 24.33 -13.49 11.70
CA TYR A 361 23.04 -13.33 11.03
C TYR A 361 23.06 -14.06 9.69
N ARG A 362 22.21 -15.07 9.57
CA ARG A 362 22.02 -15.94 8.39
C ARG A 362 21.54 -15.22 7.11
N THR A 363 21.57 -13.89 7.09
CA THR A 363 21.15 -13.09 5.94
C THR A 363 22.33 -12.42 5.25
N LEU A 364 23.54 -12.47 5.80
CA LEU A 364 24.73 -11.89 5.17
C LEU A 364 25.68 -13.02 4.76
N PRO A 365 26.29 -12.95 3.56
CA PRO A 365 27.35 -13.87 3.17
C PRO A 365 28.48 -13.83 4.18
N LYS A 366 29.00 -15.01 4.54
CA LYS A 366 30.11 -15.10 5.50
C LYS A 366 31.37 -14.48 4.90
N ILE A 367 31.76 -13.31 5.40
CA ILE A 367 32.99 -12.63 5.01
C ILE A 367 34.14 -13.26 5.80
N SER A 368 35.20 -13.70 5.11
CA SER A 368 36.41 -14.21 5.77
C SER A 368 37.15 -13.08 6.48
N LYS A 369 37.95 -13.39 7.51
CA LYS A 369 38.72 -12.35 8.23
C LYS A 369 39.74 -11.62 7.32
N GLU A 370 40.18 -12.28 6.25
CA GLU A 370 41.16 -11.76 5.30
C GLU A 370 40.50 -10.77 4.33
N ASP A 371 39.31 -11.13 3.80
CA ASP A 371 38.51 -10.23 2.95
C ASP A 371 38.04 -9.00 3.73
N PHE A 372 37.78 -9.15 5.03
CA PHE A 372 37.45 -8.02 5.89
C PHE A 372 38.59 -7.01 6.00
N GLY A 373 39.85 -7.46 6.04
CA GLY A 373 41.00 -6.55 6.05
C GLY A 373 41.01 -5.65 4.81
N LEU A 374 40.73 -6.22 3.64
CA LEU A 374 40.66 -5.47 2.38
C LEU A 374 39.46 -4.52 2.32
N ILE A 375 38.31 -4.95 2.85
CA ILE A 375 37.11 -4.10 2.94
C ILE A 375 37.37 -2.93 3.89
N PHE A 376 38.03 -3.17 5.02
CA PHE A 376 38.40 -2.13 5.98
C PHE A 376 39.37 -1.12 5.36
N ASP A 377 40.40 -1.60 4.66
CA ASP A 377 41.41 -0.75 4.03
C ASP A 377 40.86 0.05 2.83
N GLU A 378 39.80 -0.43 2.15
CA GLU A 378 39.10 0.31 1.07
C GLU A 378 38.08 1.31 1.61
N LEU A 379 37.66 1.16 2.87
CA LEU A 379 36.65 2.02 3.48
C LEU A 379 37.20 3.16 4.32
N ASP A 380 38.41 2.99 4.83
CA ASP A 380 39.19 4.04 5.46
C ASP A 380 39.73 4.97 4.37
N ASP A 381 38.88 5.90 3.92
CA ASP A 381 39.24 6.90 2.92
C ASP A 381 40.30 7.87 3.50
N SER A 382 40.32 8.04 4.82
CA SER A 382 41.31 8.84 5.58
C SER A 382 42.71 8.22 5.64
N GLY A 383 42.81 6.89 5.61
CA GLY A 383 44.04 6.14 5.80
C GLY A 383 44.60 6.20 7.23
N ASP A 384 43.76 6.42 8.24
CA ASP A 384 44.16 6.53 9.66
C ASP A 384 43.92 5.25 10.48
N PHE A 385 43.46 4.18 9.83
CA PHE A 385 43.05 2.90 10.40
C PHE A 385 41.89 3.01 11.40
N GLU A 386 41.13 4.09 11.35
CA GLU A 386 39.97 4.39 12.19
C GLU A 386 38.76 4.63 11.28
N ILE A 387 37.60 4.03 11.56
CA ILE A 387 36.38 4.27 10.74
C ILE A 387 35.54 5.35 11.39
N ASP A 388 35.29 6.45 10.67
CA ASP A 388 34.44 7.53 11.15
C ASP A 388 32.94 7.23 10.97
N SER A 389 32.07 8.14 11.43
CA SER A 389 30.62 7.91 11.36
C SER A 389 30.03 7.98 9.94
N ASP A 390 30.67 8.72 9.03
CA ASP A 390 30.20 8.89 7.65
C ASP A 390 30.69 7.71 6.77
N GLU A 391 31.95 7.30 6.92
CA GLU A 391 32.53 6.06 6.37
C GLU A 391 31.77 4.82 6.83
N PHE A 392 31.39 4.78 8.12
CA PHE A 392 30.53 3.71 8.64
C PHE A 392 29.14 3.68 7.97
N ALA A 393 28.58 4.85 7.61
CA ALA A 393 27.30 4.90 6.91
C ALA A 393 27.44 4.40 5.46
N ASP A 394 28.51 4.78 4.79
CA ASP A 394 28.84 4.30 3.44
C ASP A 394 29.15 2.81 3.43
N LEU A 395 29.76 2.27 4.50
CA LEU A 395 29.92 0.84 4.72
C LEU A 395 28.59 0.10 4.75
N CYS A 396 27.67 0.56 5.59
CA CYS A 396 26.37 -0.07 5.76
C CYS A 396 25.59 -0.06 4.42
N HIS A 397 25.72 1.03 3.67
CA HIS A 397 25.12 1.16 2.34
C HIS A 397 25.76 0.20 1.31
N ALA A 398 27.09 0.13 1.27
CA ALA A 398 27.81 -0.79 0.40
C ALA A 398 27.48 -2.26 0.74
N ILE A 399 27.34 -2.57 2.03
CA ILE A 399 26.94 -3.89 2.51
C ILE A 399 25.56 -4.23 1.97
N ALA A 400 24.58 -3.34 2.10
CA ALA A 400 23.23 -3.62 1.64
C ALA A 400 23.09 -3.73 0.11
N LEU A 401 23.88 -2.96 -0.65
CA LEU A 401 23.86 -3.04 -2.11
C LEU A 401 24.56 -4.30 -2.64
N LYS A 402 25.69 -4.70 -2.05
CA LYS A 402 26.51 -5.82 -2.57
C LYS A 402 26.12 -7.18 -2.00
N PHE A 403 25.72 -7.25 -0.73
CA PHE A 403 25.44 -8.52 -0.09
C PHE A 403 23.96 -8.89 -0.26
N SER A 404 23.68 -9.70 -1.27
CA SER A 404 22.36 -10.31 -1.45
C SER A 404 21.99 -11.12 -0.21
N LYS A 405 20.80 -10.88 0.36
CA LYS A 405 20.37 -11.63 1.55
C LYS A 405 20.34 -13.12 1.26
N GLU A 406 21.05 -13.93 2.04
CA GLU A 406 21.02 -15.40 1.93
C GLU A 406 19.56 -15.91 1.95
N GLU A 407 19.28 -16.94 1.13
CA GLU A 407 17.96 -17.56 1.02
C GLU A 407 17.56 -18.13 2.39
N CYS A 408 16.38 -17.74 2.91
CA CYS A 408 15.88 -18.29 4.16
C CYS A 408 15.68 -19.81 4.02
N PRO A 409 16.02 -20.61 5.05
CA PRO A 409 15.78 -22.05 5.02
C PRO A 409 14.29 -22.32 4.81
N SER A 410 13.98 -23.28 3.95
CA SER A 410 12.59 -23.65 3.67
C SER A 410 12.00 -24.43 4.85
N CYS A 411 10.68 -24.30 5.09
CA CYS A 411 9.98 -25.10 6.09
C CYS A 411 10.12 -26.62 5.86
N PHE A 412 10.48 -27.03 4.64
CA PHE A 412 10.68 -28.42 4.24
C PHE A 412 12.03 -29.00 4.70
N GLU A 413 12.94 -28.19 5.26
CA GLU A 413 14.15 -28.68 5.95
C GLU A 413 13.82 -29.52 7.20
N ALA A 414 12.61 -29.40 7.76
CA ALA A 414 12.14 -30.25 8.85
C ALA A 414 12.07 -31.75 8.48
N CYS A 415 12.01 -32.08 7.18
CA CYS A 415 12.04 -33.45 6.65
C CYS A 415 13.28 -33.65 5.73
N PRO A 416 14.49 -33.73 6.30
CA PRO A 416 15.74 -33.66 5.53
C PRO A 416 15.91 -34.82 4.54
N SER A 417 15.38 -36.01 4.84
CA SER A 417 15.53 -37.21 4.01
C SER A 417 14.88 -37.11 2.63
N ILE A 418 13.81 -36.33 2.49
CA ILE A 418 13.10 -36.14 1.20
C ILE A 418 13.65 -34.89 0.50
N TYR A 419 13.89 -33.82 1.27
CA TYR A 419 14.31 -32.53 0.75
C TYR A 419 15.73 -32.54 0.15
N HIS A 420 16.65 -33.33 0.71
CA HIS A 420 18.04 -33.49 0.23
C HIS A 420 18.24 -34.71 -0.67
N SER A 421 17.17 -35.38 -1.09
CA SER A 421 17.26 -36.45 -2.07
C SER A 421 17.83 -35.91 -3.40
N PRO A 422 18.64 -36.70 -4.15
CA PRO A 422 19.18 -36.26 -5.43
C PRO A 422 18.10 -35.85 -6.45
N VAL A 423 16.91 -36.46 -6.35
CA VAL A 423 15.76 -36.11 -7.19
C VAL A 423 15.20 -34.73 -6.84
N SER A 424 15.13 -34.41 -5.54
CA SER A 424 14.68 -33.11 -5.05
C SER A 424 15.66 -32.00 -5.44
N GLU A 425 16.97 -32.24 -5.28
CA GLU A 425 17.99 -31.27 -5.70
C GLU A 425 17.97 -31.02 -7.21
N SER A 426 17.82 -32.07 -8.03
CA SER A 426 17.69 -31.92 -9.48
C SER A 426 16.43 -31.13 -9.87
N LEU A 427 15.30 -31.36 -9.18
CA LEU A 427 14.07 -30.60 -9.39
C LEU A 427 14.24 -29.13 -9.01
N LYS A 428 14.86 -28.84 -7.86
CA LYS A 428 15.14 -27.47 -7.41
C LYS A 428 16.06 -26.74 -8.40
N ALA A 429 17.11 -27.41 -8.89
CA ALA A 429 18.00 -26.86 -9.90
C ALA A 429 17.27 -26.57 -11.22
N PHE A 430 16.33 -27.43 -11.63
CA PHE A 430 15.50 -27.19 -12.81
C PHE A 430 14.57 -25.98 -12.66
N VAL A 431 13.84 -25.90 -11.54
CA VAL A 431 12.89 -24.80 -11.25
C VAL A 431 13.61 -23.45 -11.14
N ARG A 432 14.81 -23.44 -10.55
CA ARG A 432 15.67 -22.23 -10.45
C ARG A 432 16.32 -21.86 -11.79
N GLY A 433 16.32 -22.77 -12.76
CA GLY A 433 16.94 -22.56 -14.06
C GLY A 433 16.11 -21.65 -14.97
N PRO A 434 16.75 -20.92 -15.90
CA PRO A 434 16.06 -20.04 -16.84
C PRO A 434 15.15 -20.83 -17.81
N VAL A 435 15.42 -22.11 -18.02
CA VAL A 435 14.62 -22.99 -18.88
C VAL A 435 13.20 -23.14 -18.34
N PHE A 436 13.04 -23.28 -17.03
CA PHE A 436 11.72 -23.36 -16.41
C PHE A 436 10.92 -22.08 -16.64
N GLY A 437 11.52 -20.91 -16.38
CA GLY A 437 10.89 -19.62 -16.67
C GLY A 437 10.45 -19.47 -18.13
N ASN A 438 11.30 -19.88 -19.08
CA ASN A 438 10.96 -19.85 -20.50
C ASN A 438 9.79 -20.80 -20.85
N ILE A 439 9.72 -21.98 -20.24
CA ILE A 439 8.60 -22.93 -20.42
C ILE A 439 7.30 -22.29 -19.91
N ILE A 440 7.30 -21.71 -18.71
CA ILE A 440 6.11 -21.06 -18.14
C ILE A 440 5.66 -19.86 -19.00
N ALA A 441 6.61 -19.07 -19.52
CA ALA A 441 6.31 -17.97 -20.42
C ALA A 441 5.65 -18.45 -21.73
N ILE A 442 6.15 -19.54 -22.33
CA ILE A 442 5.53 -20.16 -23.51
C ILE A 442 4.13 -20.67 -23.19
N ILE A 443 3.94 -21.34 -22.05
CA ILE A 443 2.63 -21.81 -21.59
C ILE A 443 1.65 -20.66 -21.43
N LEU A 444 2.09 -19.53 -20.88
CA LEU A 444 1.26 -18.33 -20.72
C LEU A 444 0.82 -17.76 -22.08
N VAL A 445 1.72 -17.72 -23.07
CA VAL A 445 1.36 -17.28 -24.44
C VAL A 445 0.36 -18.24 -25.08
N ILE A 446 0.55 -19.55 -24.93
CA ILE A 446 -0.39 -20.55 -25.46
C ILE A 446 -1.75 -20.42 -24.76
N ASN A 447 -1.77 -20.23 -23.45
CA ASN A 447 -3.01 -20.01 -22.69
C ASN A 447 -3.75 -18.76 -23.19
N LEU A 448 -3.04 -17.64 -23.42
CA LEU A 448 -3.64 -16.43 -23.99
C LEU A 448 -4.32 -16.71 -25.35
N ILE A 449 -3.66 -17.48 -26.22
CA ILE A 449 -4.25 -17.88 -27.51
C ILE A 449 -5.48 -18.77 -27.29
N ALA A 450 -5.41 -19.73 -26.36
CA ALA A 450 -6.54 -20.60 -26.05
C ALA A 450 -7.76 -19.81 -25.56
N VAL A 451 -7.57 -18.84 -24.66
CA VAL A 451 -8.63 -17.94 -24.16
C VAL A 451 -9.22 -17.08 -25.29
N ILE A 452 -8.39 -16.55 -26.19
CA ILE A 452 -8.90 -15.79 -27.36
C ILE A 452 -9.75 -16.70 -28.27
N ILE A 453 -9.35 -17.94 -28.48
CA ILE A 453 -10.13 -18.89 -29.29
C ILE A 453 -11.44 -19.26 -28.58
N GLU A 454 -11.40 -19.57 -27.28
CA GLU A 454 -12.59 -19.89 -26.48
C GLU A 454 -13.60 -18.75 -26.53
N THR A 455 -13.17 -17.53 -26.21
CA THR A 455 -14.04 -16.34 -26.18
C THR A 455 -14.62 -16.00 -27.55
N THR A 456 -13.85 -16.18 -28.63
CA THR A 456 -14.38 -15.97 -29.99
C THR A 456 -15.38 -17.04 -30.42
N LEU A 457 -15.22 -18.28 -29.95
CA LEU A 457 -16.18 -19.36 -30.21
C LEU A 457 -17.46 -19.20 -29.38
N ASP A 458 -17.36 -18.69 -28.16
CA ASP A 458 -18.49 -18.33 -27.30
C ASP A 458 -19.34 -17.23 -27.96
N ILE A 459 -18.71 -16.15 -28.44
CA ILE A 459 -19.39 -15.07 -29.20
C ILE A 459 -20.07 -15.59 -30.48
N GLN A 460 -19.56 -16.68 -31.06
CA GLN A 460 -20.12 -17.32 -32.26
C GLN A 460 -21.17 -18.40 -31.95
N ASP A 461 -21.56 -18.59 -30.68
CA ASP A 461 -22.50 -19.62 -30.20
C ASP A 461 -22.12 -21.04 -30.66
N ASN A 462 -20.83 -21.32 -30.78
CA ASN A 462 -20.36 -22.60 -31.27
C ASN A 462 -20.15 -23.61 -30.13
N SER A 463 -20.82 -24.75 -30.21
CA SER A 463 -20.74 -25.86 -29.24
C SER A 463 -19.31 -26.38 -28.95
N SER A 464 -18.34 -26.07 -29.81
CA SER A 464 -16.92 -26.39 -29.58
C SER A 464 -16.28 -25.63 -28.41
N GLN A 465 -16.91 -24.56 -27.93
CA GLN A 465 -16.48 -23.81 -26.74
C GLN A 465 -16.25 -24.75 -25.54
N LYS A 466 -17.16 -25.69 -25.28
CA LYS A 466 -17.09 -26.59 -24.12
C LYS A 466 -15.80 -27.41 -24.08
N SER A 467 -15.24 -27.76 -25.23
CA SER A 467 -13.95 -28.46 -25.32
C SER A 467 -12.78 -27.55 -24.96
N TRP A 468 -12.82 -26.27 -25.37
CA TRP A 468 -11.79 -25.28 -25.05
C TRP A 468 -11.84 -24.84 -23.59
N GLN A 469 -13.03 -24.77 -22.99
CA GLN A 469 -13.19 -24.52 -21.55
C GLN A 469 -12.51 -25.59 -20.68
N VAL A 470 -12.54 -26.87 -21.11
CA VAL A 470 -11.79 -27.95 -20.41
C VAL A 470 -10.28 -27.73 -20.54
N VAL A 471 -9.80 -27.21 -21.67
CA VAL A 471 -8.38 -26.89 -21.86
C VAL A 471 -7.95 -25.74 -20.94
N GLU A 472 -8.77 -24.72 -20.77
CA GLU A 472 -8.52 -23.63 -19.81
C GLU A 472 -8.40 -24.14 -18.37
N PHE A 473 -9.28 -25.05 -17.97
CA PHE A 473 -9.21 -25.71 -16.68
C PHE A 473 -7.88 -26.46 -16.49
N VAL A 474 -7.37 -27.12 -17.52
CA VAL A 474 -6.03 -27.76 -17.48
C VAL A 474 -4.92 -26.73 -17.29
N PHE A 475 -5.00 -25.56 -17.93
CA PHE A 475 -4.04 -24.47 -17.71
C PHE A 475 -4.07 -23.96 -16.26
N GLY A 476 -5.25 -23.88 -15.63
CA GLY A 476 -5.39 -23.59 -14.20
C GLY A 476 -4.56 -24.51 -13.32
N TRP A 477 -4.65 -25.83 -13.54
CA TRP A 477 -3.84 -26.82 -12.83
C TRP A 477 -2.34 -26.71 -13.10
N ILE A 478 -1.94 -26.34 -14.31
CA ILE A 478 -0.53 -26.10 -14.62
C ILE A 478 0.02 -24.96 -13.76
N TYR A 479 -0.73 -23.88 -13.56
CA TYR A 479 -0.33 -22.78 -12.67
C TYR A 479 -0.29 -23.19 -11.20
N VAL A 480 -1.24 -24.02 -10.73
CA VAL A 480 -1.20 -24.57 -9.36
C VAL A 480 0.06 -25.41 -9.13
N ILE A 481 0.43 -26.25 -10.11
CA ILE A 481 1.65 -27.07 -10.05
C ILE A 481 2.90 -26.18 -10.08
N GLU A 482 2.92 -25.18 -10.96
CA GLU A 482 4.01 -24.20 -11.06
C GLU A 482 4.23 -23.45 -9.74
N MET A 483 3.16 -22.95 -9.12
CA MET A 483 3.17 -22.33 -7.80
C MET A 483 3.71 -23.29 -6.73
N ALA A 484 3.22 -24.53 -6.69
CA ALA A 484 3.67 -25.52 -5.72
C ALA A 484 5.16 -25.87 -5.88
N LEU A 485 5.64 -26.00 -7.12
CA LEU A 485 7.04 -26.25 -7.44
C LEU A 485 7.94 -25.08 -7.05
N LYS A 486 7.52 -23.83 -7.33
CA LYS A 486 8.26 -22.63 -6.90
C LYS A 486 8.32 -22.51 -5.38
N ILE A 487 7.21 -22.71 -4.67
CA ILE A 487 7.19 -22.68 -3.20
C ILE A 487 8.07 -23.78 -2.62
N TYR A 488 8.07 -24.97 -3.22
CA TYR A 488 8.94 -26.07 -2.81
C TYR A 488 10.43 -25.76 -3.06
N ALA A 489 10.77 -25.15 -4.20
CA ALA A 489 12.16 -24.90 -4.59
C ALA A 489 12.82 -23.69 -3.92
N TYR A 490 12.05 -22.62 -3.69
CA TYR A 490 12.55 -21.40 -3.05
C TYR A 490 12.24 -21.34 -1.55
N GLY A 491 11.20 -22.04 -1.09
CA GLY A 491 10.62 -21.83 0.24
C GLY A 491 9.67 -20.63 0.26
N PHE A 492 8.64 -20.70 1.12
CA PHE A 492 7.56 -19.71 1.14
C PHE A 492 8.05 -18.27 1.36
N VAL A 493 9.00 -18.07 2.27
CA VAL A 493 9.53 -16.74 2.60
C VAL A 493 10.26 -16.13 1.40
N ASN A 494 11.11 -16.88 0.71
CA ASN A 494 11.86 -16.37 -0.43
C ASN A 494 10.94 -16.14 -1.64
N TYR A 495 9.96 -17.02 -1.84
CA TYR A 495 8.92 -16.84 -2.87
C TYR A 495 8.11 -15.56 -2.65
N TRP A 496 7.70 -15.26 -1.41
CA TRP A 496 6.94 -14.04 -1.07
C TRP A 496 7.77 -12.74 -1.11
N ARG A 497 9.11 -12.83 -1.13
CA ARG A 497 9.96 -11.62 -1.25
C ARG A 497 9.87 -10.99 -2.63
N ASP A 498 9.66 -11.79 -3.66
CA ASP A 498 9.52 -11.29 -5.02
C ASP A 498 8.09 -10.75 -5.28
N GLY A 499 8.00 -9.61 -5.96
CA GLY A 499 6.73 -8.99 -6.33
C GLY A 499 5.94 -9.80 -7.35
N GLN A 500 6.62 -10.39 -8.33
CA GLN A 500 5.97 -11.18 -9.38
C GLN A 500 5.34 -12.46 -8.80
N ASN A 501 6.12 -13.21 -8.04
CA ASN A 501 5.64 -14.41 -7.35
C ASN A 501 4.47 -14.14 -6.37
N ARG A 502 4.47 -12.99 -5.67
CA ARG A 502 3.32 -12.59 -4.83
C ARG A 502 2.04 -12.43 -5.63
N PHE A 503 2.13 -11.82 -6.80
CA PHE A 503 0.99 -11.66 -7.71
C PHE A 503 0.50 -13.02 -8.21
N ASP A 504 1.42 -13.86 -8.70
CA ASP A 504 1.10 -15.20 -9.21
C ASP A 504 0.40 -16.08 -8.15
N PHE A 505 0.85 -16.00 -6.90
CA PHE A 505 0.23 -16.71 -5.78
C PHE A 505 -1.22 -16.33 -5.58
N ILE A 506 -1.51 -15.02 -5.52
CA ILE A 506 -2.85 -14.50 -5.28
C ILE A 506 -3.77 -14.92 -6.43
N ILE A 507 -3.32 -14.75 -7.68
CA ILE A 507 -4.10 -15.14 -8.86
C ILE A 507 -4.37 -16.65 -8.86
N THR A 508 -3.36 -17.48 -8.58
CA THR A 508 -3.52 -18.94 -8.53
C THR A 508 -4.47 -19.35 -7.40
N CYS A 509 -4.42 -18.72 -6.23
CA CYS A 509 -5.39 -18.95 -5.16
C CYS A 509 -6.82 -18.58 -5.58
N VAL A 510 -7.01 -17.46 -6.30
CA VAL A 510 -8.33 -17.08 -6.83
C VAL A 510 -8.84 -18.12 -7.83
N ILE A 511 -7.97 -18.63 -8.71
CA ILE A 511 -8.31 -19.72 -9.66
C ILE A 511 -8.77 -20.96 -8.89
N VAL A 512 -8.00 -21.42 -7.90
CA VAL A 512 -8.35 -22.60 -7.09
C VAL A 512 -9.68 -22.40 -6.34
N VAL A 513 -9.91 -21.22 -5.76
CA VAL A 513 -11.19 -20.90 -5.12
C VAL A 513 -12.34 -20.89 -6.13
N GLY A 514 -12.12 -20.33 -7.33
CA GLY A 514 -13.10 -20.34 -8.41
C GLY A 514 -13.43 -21.74 -8.91
N GLU A 515 -12.42 -22.59 -9.11
CA GLU A 515 -12.59 -23.98 -9.52
C GLU A 515 -13.32 -24.80 -8.46
N THR A 516 -12.88 -24.72 -7.20
CA THR A 516 -13.54 -25.42 -6.08
C THR A 516 -14.99 -24.96 -5.91
N ALA A 517 -15.28 -23.67 -6.06
CA ALA A 517 -16.63 -23.15 -6.07
C ALA A 517 -17.46 -23.67 -7.26
N THR A 518 -16.86 -23.80 -8.45
CA THR A 518 -17.52 -24.35 -9.64
C THR A 518 -17.87 -25.83 -9.46
N PHE A 519 -16.95 -26.63 -8.91
CA PHE A 519 -17.24 -28.04 -8.57
C PHE A 519 -18.26 -28.19 -7.44
N ALA A 520 -18.16 -27.37 -6.39
CA ALA A 520 -19.08 -27.42 -5.26
C ALA A 520 -20.49 -26.93 -5.63
N SER A 521 -20.60 -25.96 -6.55
CA SER A 521 -21.87 -25.41 -7.04
C SER A 521 -22.49 -26.18 -8.20
N ALA A 522 -21.89 -27.30 -8.63
CA ALA A 522 -22.44 -28.19 -9.67
C ALA A 522 -23.86 -28.73 -9.38
N GLY A 523 -24.44 -28.43 -8.20
CA GLY A 523 -25.84 -28.70 -7.86
C GLY A 523 -26.75 -27.47 -7.58
N LYS A 524 -26.25 -26.22 -7.56
CA LYS A 524 -27.07 -25.01 -7.35
C LYS A 524 -26.49 -23.83 -8.13
N GLN A 525 -27.34 -23.22 -8.95
CA GLN A 525 -27.09 -22.06 -9.83
C GLN A 525 -25.92 -21.16 -9.39
N SER A 526 -24.96 -21.11 -10.32
CA SER A 526 -23.98 -20.06 -10.59
C SER A 526 -24.13 -18.74 -9.81
N PHE A 527 -23.25 -18.56 -8.82
CA PHE A 527 -23.00 -17.27 -8.19
C PHE A 527 -22.27 -16.27 -9.12
N LEU A 528 -21.76 -16.74 -10.27
CA LEU A 528 -20.98 -15.96 -11.24
C LEU A 528 -21.44 -16.13 -12.70
N SER A 529 -22.61 -16.72 -12.95
CA SER A 529 -23.18 -16.63 -14.29
C SER A 529 -23.89 -15.30 -14.36
N ASN A 530 -23.45 -14.47 -15.31
CA ASN A 530 -24.15 -13.26 -15.70
C ASN A 530 -25.65 -13.55 -15.76
N GLY A 531 -26.41 -12.73 -15.05
CA GLY A 531 -27.85 -12.79 -15.08
C GLY A 531 -28.36 -12.51 -16.49
N GLU A 532 -28.71 -13.58 -17.17
CA GLU A 532 -29.89 -13.67 -18.03
C GLU A 532 -30.80 -14.77 -17.51
#